data_AF-G2FK66-F1
#
_entry.id   AF-G2FK66-F1
#
_cell.length_a   1.000
_cell.length_b   1.000
_cell.length_c   1.000
_cell.angle_alpha   90.00
_cell.angle_beta   90.00
_cell.angle_gamma   90.00
#
_symmetry.space_group_name_H-M   'P 1'
#
loop_
_entity.id
_entity.type
_entity.pdbx_description
1 polymer ?
#
loop_
_entity_poly.entity_id
_entity_poly.type
_entity_poly.pdbx_seq_one_letter_code
_entity_poly.pdbx_strand_id
1 'polypeptide(L)'
;MNWRLLDNNPLNAADHMALDEVLLASRSTGKCPNTLRFLQFSPRCALLGLHQAVELEIDEGYCRRESIEINRRITGGGAIFWGPSELGWEIYAGKDWLAGRNLDEVYKLLCEVMVKALADLGVKAMFRPRNDIQVGNRKICGTGGAELDNAFVFQCSLLVDFDVESMVKVLKIPMEKISDKNISAVEDRVTWLKRELGQVPDMSKIKEAICAAFASVMDMQFIRDELNPWEEALFREKRMYFNSPEWIYKVCLPTEAGEIKEACLKTPGGLIRVLAKVELKARVLKSVLISGDFFTHNPSIIFELEARLKDCPLEGDRIEEIVRAYFKAYPDQIPGVSAQDVESCLRSALR
;
A
#
# COMPACT_ATOMS: atom_id res chain seq x y z
N MET A 1 -27.25 3.05 -9.46
CA MET A 1 -26.78 1.89 -10.25
C MET A 1 -26.30 0.84 -9.28
N ASN A 2 -26.61 -0.44 -9.50
CA ASN A 2 -26.26 -1.49 -8.55
C ASN A 2 -24.78 -1.88 -8.72
N TRP A 3 -24.02 -1.82 -7.64
CA TRP A 3 -22.64 -2.28 -7.54
C TRP A 3 -22.58 -3.73 -7.09
N ARG A 4 -21.52 -4.45 -7.46
CA ARG A 4 -21.27 -5.78 -6.92
C ARG A 4 -20.64 -5.70 -5.54
N LEU A 5 -21.06 -6.58 -4.62
CA LEU A 5 -20.40 -6.81 -3.33
C LEU A 5 -19.79 -8.21 -3.30
N LEU A 6 -18.48 -8.28 -3.10
CA LEU A 6 -17.73 -9.50 -2.85
C LEU A 6 -17.34 -9.60 -1.37
N ASP A 7 -17.61 -10.74 -0.75
CA ASP A 7 -17.24 -11.04 0.64
C ASP A 7 -16.86 -12.52 0.79
N ASN A 8 -15.77 -12.91 0.13
CA ASN A 8 -15.26 -14.29 0.07
C ASN A 8 -14.17 -14.55 1.11
N ASN A 9 -14.40 -14.09 2.34
CA ASN A 9 -13.40 -14.05 3.42
C ASN A 9 -13.55 -15.19 4.46
N PRO A 10 -12.50 -15.48 5.24
CA PRO A 10 -11.13 -14.94 5.13
C PRO A 10 -10.28 -15.65 4.07
N LEU A 11 -9.25 -14.99 3.54
CA LEU A 11 -8.27 -15.58 2.60
C LEU A 11 -6.83 -15.38 3.09
N ASN A 12 -5.89 -16.15 2.55
CA ASN A 12 -4.46 -15.92 2.77
C ASN A 12 -3.98 -14.66 2.02
N ALA A 13 -2.77 -14.19 2.35
CA ALA A 13 -2.25 -12.95 1.77
C ALA A 13 -2.10 -13.03 0.25
N ALA A 14 -1.59 -14.15 -0.29
CA ALA A 14 -1.36 -14.31 -1.73
C ALA A 14 -2.66 -14.27 -2.54
N ASP A 15 -3.70 -14.97 -2.06
CA ASP A 15 -4.99 -15.00 -2.73
C ASP A 15 -5.68 -13.63 -2.68
N HIS A 16 -5.51 -12.85 -1.60
CA HIS A 16 -5.95 -11.45 -1.58
C HIS A 16 -5.25 -10.61 -2.65
N MET A 17 -3.91 -10.64 -2.72
CA MET A 17 -3.15 -9.83 -3.68
C MET A 17 -3.44 -10.23 -5.14
N ALA A 18 -3.64 -11.53 -5.40
CA ALA A 18 -4.04 -12.01 -6.72
C ALA A 18 -5.42 -11.50 -7.12
N LEU A 19 -6.38 -11.47 -6.20
CA LEU A 19 -7.70 -10.92 -6.47
C LEU A 19 -7.67 -9.42 -6.72
N ASP A 20 -6.76 -8.68 -6.08
CA ASP A 20 -6.61 -7.24 -6.34
C ASP A 20 -6.21 -6.99 -7.81
N GLU A 21 -5.24 -7.73 -8.34
CA GLU A 21 -4.86 -7.64 -9.75
C GLU A 21 -6.00 -8.11 -10.67
N VAL A 22 -6.64 -9.23 -10.34
CA VAL A 22 -7.73 -9.81 -11.16
C VAL A 22 -8.91 -8.85 -11.28
N LEU A 23 -9.39 -8.30 -10.18
CA LEU A 23 -10.56 -7.42 -10.16
C LEU A 23 -10.26 -6.09 -10.83
N LEU A 24 -9.06 -5.55 -10.63
CA LEU A 24 -8.62 -4.33 -11.28
C LEU A 24 -8.50 -4.52 -12.81
N ALA A 25 -7.89 -5.62 -13.26
CA ALA A 25 -7.79 -5.97 -14.69
C ALA A 25 -9.15 -6.26 -15.32
N SER A 26 -10.02 -6.98 -14.61
CA SER A 26 -11.40 -7.27 -15.01
C SER A 26 -12.18 -5.98 -15.23
N ARG A 27 -12.08 -5.03 -14.29
CA ARG A 27 -12.77 -3.75 -14.41
C ARG A 27 -12.17 -2.87 -15.50
N SER A 28 -10.85 -2.80 -15.62
CA SER A 28 -10.14 -2.06 -16.67
C SER A 28 -10.57 -2.48 -18.08
N THR A 29 -10.81 -3.78 -18.26
CA THR A 29 -11.23 -4.38 -19.55
C THR A 29 -12.75 -4.48 -19.73
N GLY A 30 -13.54 -3.91 -18.82
CA GLY A 30 -15.01 -3.92 -18.88
C GLY A 30 -15.64 -5.31 -18.69
N LYS A 31 -14.93 -6.26 -18.08
CA LYS A 31 -15.39 -7.65 -17.87
C LYS A 31 -16.20 -7.84 -16.59
N CYS A 32 -16.19 -6.86 -15.68
CA CYS A 32 -17.01 -6.88 -14.47
C CYS A 32 -17.61 -5.51 -14.14
N PRO A 33 -18.69 -5.44 -13.34
CA PRO A 33 -19.22 -4.17 -12.84
C PRO A 33 -18.27 -3.54 -11.81
N ASN A 34 -18.53 -2.28 -11.48
CA ASN A 34 -17.90 -1.67 -10.32
C ASN A 34 -18.20 -2.50 -9.05
N THR A 35 -17.19 -2.71 -8.23
CA THR A 35 -17.23 -3.72 -7.16
C THR A 35 -16.73 -3.13 -5.84
N LEU A 36 -17.50 -3.34 -4.76
CA LEU A 36 -17.04 -3.28 -3.38
C LEU A 36 -16.59 -4.67 -2.95
N ARG A 37 -15.44 -4.79 -2.30
CA ARG A 37 -14.97 -6.05 -1.72
C ARG A 37 -14.54 -5.85 -0.28
N PHE A 38 -14.90 -6.77 0.62
CA PHE A 38 -14.34 -6.81 1.97
C PHE A 38 -13.10 -7.72 2.03
N LEU A 39 -12.21 -7.45 2.98
CA LEU A 39 -10.97 -8.21 3.19
C LEU A 39 -10.81 -8.61 4.64
N GLN A 40 -10.51 -9.87 4.89
CA GLN A 40 -10.07 -10.38 6.18
C GLN A 40 -9.03 -11.46 5.91
N PHE A 41 -7.85 -11.31 6.51
CA PHE A 41 -6.73 -12.22 6.25
C PHE A 41 -6.70 -13.35 7.28
N SER A 42 -6.40 -14.56 6.80
CA SER A 42 -6.08 -15.72 7.63
C SER A 42 -5.05 -16.60 6.89
N PRO A 43 -3.87 -16.85 7.47
CA PRO A 43 -3.39 -16.43 8.79
C PRO A 43 -3.05 -14.93 8.86
N ARG A 44 -2.49 -14.48 9.99
CA ARG A 44 -1.93 -13.12 10.15
C ARG A 44 -0.86 -12.88 9.09
N CYS A 45 -0.72 -11.65 8.63
CA CYS A 45 0.28 -11.34 7.61
C CYS A 45 0.95 -9.98 7.79
N ALA A 46 2.13 -9.85 7.21
CA ALA A 46 2.84 -8.60 6.97
C ALA A 46 2.77 -8.30 5.47
N LEU A 47 2.28 -7.10 5.12
CA LEU A 47 2.10 -6.69 3.74
C LEU A 47 3.03 -5.51 3.43
N LEU A 48 3.97 -5.71 2.50
CA LEU A 48 4.85 -4.67 1.98
C LEU A 48 4.10 -3.76 1.01
N GLY A 49 4.49 -2.48 0.97
CA GLY A 49 4.21 -1.62 -0.18
C GLY A 49 4.97 -2.10 -1.41
N LEU A 50 4.44 -1.77 -2.59
CA LEU A 50 4.96 -2.21 -3.88
C LEU A 50 6.47 -2.01 -4.04
N HIS A 51 7.01 -0.86 -3.61
CA HIS A 51 8.42 -0.49 -3.78
C HIS A 51 9.30 -0.78 -2.56
N GLN A 52 8.80 -1.45 -1.53
CA GLN A 52 9.57 -1.72 -0.31
C GLN A 52 10.35 -3.04 -0.36
N ALA A 53 11.53 -3.10 0.26
CA ALA A 53 12.30 -4.35 0.35
C ALA A 53 11.94 -5.15 1.62
N VAL A 54 11.79 -6.47 1.49
CA VAL A 54 11.45 -7.35 2.64
C VAL A 54 12.49 -7.21 3.75
N GLU A 55 13.76 -7.21 3.36
CA GLU A 55 14.92 -7.20 4.23
C GLU A 55 15.04 -5.89 5.04
N LEU A 56 14.47 -4.79 4.54
CA LEU A 56 14.50 -3.49 5.20
C LEU A 56 13.29 -3.27 6.12
N GLU A 57 12.13 -3.86 5.78
CA GLU A 57 10.87 -3.52 6.45
C GLU A 57 10.35 -4.60 7.40
N ILE A 58 10.70 -5.87 7.20
CA ILE A 58 10.10 -7.00 7.91
C ILE A 58 11.15 -7.83 8.66
N ASP A 59 10.86 -8.21 9.91
CA ASP A 59 11.58 -9.26 10.64
C ASP A 59 11.08 -10.65 10.19
N GLU A 60 11.69 -11.18 9.13
CA GLU A 60 11.38 -12.51 8.60
C GLU A 60 11.60 -13.63 9.62
N GLY A 61 12.54 -13.45 10.54
CA GLY A 61 12.83 -14.42 11.59
C GLY A 61 11.66 -14.53 12.56
N TYR A 62 11.12 -13.40 12.99
CA TYR A 62 9.92 -13.35 13.82
C TYR A 62 8.71 -13.89 13.08
N CYS A 63 8.47 -13.45 11.83
CA CYS A 63 7.34 -13.92 11.04
C CYS A 63 7.33 -15.44 10.86
N ARG A 64 8.49 -16.05 10.59
CA ARG A 64 8.64 -17.50 10.47
C ARG A 64 8.33 -18.24 11.77
N ARG A 65 8.74 -17.72 12.92
CA ARG A 65 8.47 -18.34 14.24
C ARG A 65 6.99 -18.29 14.61
N GLU A 66 6.33 -17.18 14.29
CA GLU A 66 4.92 -16.93 14.66
C GLU A 66 3.92 -17.34 13.57
N SER A 67 4.38 -17.99 12.49
CA SER A 67 3.54 -18.36 11.34
C SER A 67 2.78 -17.18 10.72
N ILE A 68 3.44 -16.03 10.62
CA ILE A 68 2.93 -14.82 9.99
C ILE A 68 3.37 -14.84 8.52
N GLU A 69 2.41 -14.73 7.61
CA GLU A 69 2.69 -14.66 6.16
C GLU A 69 3.35 -13.32 5.80
N ILE A 70 4.21 -13.31 4.78
CA ILE A 70 4.79 -12.09 4.22
C ILE A 70 4.33 -12.01 2.77
N ASN A 71 3.74 -10.88 2.38
CA ASN A 71 3.38 -10.64 0.98
C ASN A 71 3.53 -9.16 0.61
N ARG A 72 3.35 -8.83 -0.67
CA ARG A 72 3.51 -7.49 -1.24
C ARG A 72 2.22 -7.05 -1.92
N ARG A 73 1.81 -5.81 -1.67
CA ARG A 73 0.64 -5.20 -2.32
C ARG A 73 0.99 -4.66 -3.70
N ILE A 74 -0.02 -4.59 -4.56
CA ILE A 74 0.07 -3.89 -5.85
C ILE A 74 0.07 -2.36 -5.68
N THR A 75 -0.29 -1.87 -4.49
CA THR A 75 -0.25 -0.45 -4.13
C THR A 75 1.06 -0.08 -3.44
N GLY A 76 1.42 1.20 -3.50
CA GLY A 76 2.48 1.76 -2.66
C GLY A 76 2.12 1.86 -1.17
N GLY A 77 2.74 2.81 -0.49
CA GLY A 77 2.57 3.00 0.96
C GLY A 77 3.53 2.14 1.78
N GLY A 78 3.50 2.32 3.10
CA GLY A 78 4.37 1.61 4.03
C GLY A 78 3.95 0.15 4.28
N ALA A 79 4.82 -0.57 4.97
CA ALA A 79 4.56 -1.94 5.39
C ALA A 79 3.50 -1.93 6.50
N ILE A 80 2.58 -2.89 6.46
CA ILE A 80 1.50 -3.01 7.44
C ILE A 80 1.47 -4.42 8.00
N PHE A 81 0.98 -4.54 9.23
CA PHE A 81 0.65 -5.80 9.87
C PHE A 81 -0.86 -5.98 9.87
N TRP A 82 -1.33 -7.17 9.49
CA TRP A 82 -2.74 -7.53 9.51
C TRP A 82 -3.00 -8.61 10.57
N GLY A 83 -3.72 -8.20 11.62
CA GLY A 83 -4.17 -9.09 12.68
C GLY A 83 -5.42 -9.89 12.30
N PRO A 84 -5.83 -10.87 13.13
CA PRO A 84 -6.97 -11.75 12.82
C PRO A 84 -8.33 -11.04 12.85
N SER A 85 -8.40 -9.87 13.47
CA SER A 85 -9.65 -9.13 13.71
C SER A 85 -9.88 -7.99 12.72
N GLU A 86 -8.86 -7.60 11.95
CA GLU A 86 -8.92 -6.40 11.13
C GLU A 86 -9.82 -6.60 9.90
N LEU A 87 -10.47 -5.52 9.48
CA LEU A 87 -11.34 -5.50 8.30
C LEU A 87 -10.77 -4.53 7.27
N GLY A 88 -10.71 -4.96 6.02
CA GLY A 88 -10.47 -4.10 4.87
C GLY A 88 -11.71 -3.96 4.02
N TRP A 89 -11.76 -2.89 3.24
CA TRP A 89 -12.66 -2.80 2.11
C TRP A 89 -12.00 -2.11 0.92
N GLU A 90 -12.47 -2.47 -0.27
CA GLU A 90 -11.90 -2.05 -1.54
C GLU A 90 -12.98 -1.66 -2.53
N ILE A 91 -12.69 -0.63 -3.32
CA ILE A 91 -13.52 -0.17 -4.43
C ILE A 91 -12.74 -0.35 -5.71
N TYR A 92 -13.26 -1.20 -6.61
CA TYR A 92 -12.79 -1.35 -7.99
C TYR A 92 -13.78 -0.64 -8.91
N ALA A 93 -13.35 0.42 -9.57
CA ALA A 93 -14.22 1.19 -10.43
C ALA A 93 -13.52 1.67 -11.70
N GLY A 94 -14.30 1.86 -12.76
CA GLY A 94 -13.82 2.53 -13.97
C GLY A 94 -13.66 4.04 -13.73
N LYS A 95 -12.74 4.69 -14.44
CA LYS A 95 -12.53 6.13 -14.40
C LYS A 95 -13.70 6.92 -14.99
N ASP A 96 -14.54 6.27 -15.78
CA ASP A 96 -15.83 6.79 -16.23
C ASP A 96 -16.78 7.10 -15.05
N TRP A 97 -16.66 6.37 -13.94
CA TRP A 97 -17.42 6.64 -12.71
C TRP A 97 -17.03 7.95 -12.01
N LEU A 98 -15.83 8.49 -12.27
CA LEU A 98 -15.38 9.74 -11.65
C LEU A 98 -16.26 10.94 -12.07
N ALA A 99 -16.97 10.85 -13.19
CA ALA A 99 -17.93 11.84 -13.67
C ALA A 99 -17.38 13.28 -13.69
N GLY A 100 -16.12 13.43 -14.12
CA GLY A 100 -15.42 14.73 -14.21
C GLY A 100 -14.71 15.18 -12.94
N ARG A 101 -14.81 14.43 -11.84
CA ARG A 101 -13.95 14.61 -10.66
C ARG A 101 -12.56 14.07 -10.93
N ASN A 102 -11.57 14.64 -10.25
CA ASN A 102 -10.25 14.00 -10.21
C ASN A 102 -10.23 12.86 -9.17
N LEU A 103 -9.19 12.03 -9.22
CA LEU A 103 -9.11 10.85 -8.36
C LEU A 103 -8.98 11.20 -6.87
N ASP A 104 -8.22 12.26 -6.55
CA ASP A 104 -8.04 12.74 -5.18
C ASP A 104 -9.38 13.18 -4.53
N GLU A 105 -10.26 13.82 -5.31
CA GLU A 105 -11.61 14.20 -4.87
C GLU A 105 -12.46 12.97 -4.55
N VAL A 106 -12.35 11.92 -5.38
CA VAL A 106 -13.09 10.67 -5.17
C VAL A 106 -12.53 9.91 -3.97
N TYR A 107 -11.21 9.86 -3.80
CA TYR A 107 -10.58 9.24 -2.63
C TYR A 107 -10.97 9.95 -1.34
N LYS A 108 -11.07 11.28 -1.36
CA LYS A 108 -11.60 12.04 -0.23
C LYS A 108 -13.05 11.63 0.11
N LEU A 109 -13.93 11.51 -0.89
CA LEU A 109 -15.31 11.08 -0.66
C LEU A 109 -15.39 9.65 -0.10
N LEU A 110 -14.52 8.75 -0.59
CA LEU A 110 -14.39 7.39 -0.07
C LEU A 110 -13.92 7.37 1.39
N CYS A 111 -13.03 8.28 1.79
CA CYS A 111 -12.68 8.48 3.21
C CYS A 111 -13.87 8.98 4.04
N GLU A 112 -14.67 9.91 3.52
CA GLU A 112 -15.87 10.43 4.20
C GLU A 112 -16.93 9.33 4.40
N VAL A 113 -17.06 8.37 3.48
CA VAL A 113 -17.89 7.16 3.67
C VAL A 113 -17.46 6.41 4.94
N MET A 114 -16.17 6.17 5.11
CA MET A 114 -15.67 5.45 6.29
C MET A 114 -15.82 6.29 7.56
N VAL A 115 -15.64 7.62 7.50
CA VAL A 115 -15.94 8.52 8.63
C VAL A 115 -17.41 8.41 9.04
N LYS A 116 -18.34 8.38 8.07
CA LYS A 116 -19.76 8.19 8.35
C LYS A 116 -20.06 6.81 8.95
N ALA A 117 -19.46 5.74 8.42
CA ALA A 117 -19.62 4.39 8.96
C ALA A 117 -19.12 4.28 10.41
N LEU A 118 -17.98 4.91 10.73
CA LEU A 118 -17.46 4.98 12.09
C LEU A 118 -18.40 5.77 13.02
N ALA A 119 -18.96 6.89 12.54
CA ALA A 119 -19.93 7.66 13.30
C ALA A 119 -21.19 6.86 13.63
N ASP A 120 -21.68 6.04 12.69
CA ASP A 120 -22.83 5.16 12.90
C ASP A 120 -22.56 4.02 13.90
N LEU A 121 -21.28 3.63 14.04
CA LEU A 121 -20.81 2.72 15.09
C LEU A 121 -20.54 3.41 16.43
N GLY A 122 -20.68 4.74 16.51
CA GLY A 122 -20.44 5.53 17.72
C GLY A 122 -19.02 6.08 17.87
N VAL A 123 -18.19 6.00 16.83
CA VAL A 123 -16.79 6.48 16.83
C VAL A 123 -16.68 7.82 16.09
N LYS A 124 -16.24 8.87 16.79
CA LYS A 124 -16.04 10.20 16.19
C LYS A 124 -14.68 10.30 15.48
N ALA A 125 -14.65 9.90 14.22
CA ALA A 125 -13.48 10.00 13.36
C ALA A 125 -13.50 11.25 12.47
N MET A 126 -12.34 11.59 11.89
CA MET A 126 -12.20 12.63 10.87
C MET A 126 -11.17 12.22 9.82
N PHE A 127 -11.39 12.66 8.59
CA PHE A 127 -10.40 12.53 7.53
C PHE A 127 -9.22 13.47 7.79
N ARG A 128 -8.00 12.94 7.64
CA ARG A 128 -6.75 13.69 7.65
C ARG A 128 -6.04 13.46 6.31
N PRO A 129 -5.92 14.50 5.48
CA PRO A 129 -5.11 14.42 4.27
C PRO A 129 -3.66 13.97 4.61
N ARG A 130 -3.03 13.11 3.80
CA ARG A 130 -3.47 12.65 2.48
C ARG A 130 -4.36 11.39 2.50
N ASN A 131 -4.05 10.40 3.34
CA ASN A 131 -4.57 9.03 3.22
C ASN A 131 -5.05 8.42 4.56
N ASP A 132 -5.29 9.21 5.61
CA ASP A 132 -5.57 8.69 6.95
C ASP A 132 -6.95 9.09 7.48
N ILE A 133 -7.54 8.20 8.27
CA ILE A 133 -8.71 8.49 9.10
C ILE A 133 -8.30 8.32 10.55
N GLN A 134 -8.62 9.30 11.38
CA GLN A 134 -8.16 9.38 12.77
C GLN A 134 -9.28 9.72 13.76
N VAL A 135 -9.14 9.23 14.98
CA VAL A 135 -9.92 9.64 16.16
C VAL A 135 -9.01 10.48 17.04
N GLY A 136 -9.34 11.76 17.20
CA GLY A 136 -8.39 12.72 17.78
C GLY A 136 -7.12 12.78 16.93
N ASN A 137 -5.98 12.42 17.53
CA ASN A 137 -4.67 12.36 16.85
C ASN A 137 -4.21 10.93 16.52
N ARG A 138 -5.07 9.92 16.75
CA ARG A 138 -4.74 8.50 16.57
C ARG A 138 -5.35 7.95 15.29
N LYS A 139 -4.54 7.35 14.43
CA LYS A 139 -4.98 6.69 13.20
C LYS A 139 -5.81 5.44 13.52
N ILE A 140 -6.96 5.31 12.87
CA ILE A 140 -7.84 4.12 12.96
C ILE A 140 -7.99 3.40 11.62
N CYS A 141 -7.86 4.14 10.51
CA CYS A 141 -7.83 3.54 9.18
C CYS A 141 -6.63 4.02 8.37
N GLY A 142 -6.08 3.13 7.55
CA GLY A 142 -5.13 3.48 6.50
C GLY A 142 -5.78 3.32 5.12
N THR A 143 -5.46 4.22 4.21
CA THR A 143 -5.96 4.13 2.83
C THR A 143 -4.82 4.08 1.81
N GLY A 144 -5.13 3.52 0.66
CA GLY A 144 -4.21 3.40 -0.46
C GLY A 144 -4.99 3.18 -1.76
N GLY A 145 -4.27 3.18 -2.87
CA GLY A 145 -4.87 2.89 -4.15
C GLY A 145 -3.84 2.68 -5.24
N ALA A 146 -4.32 2.18 -6.37
CA ALA A 146 -3.55 1.99 -7.58
C ALA A 146 -4.46 2.17 -8.79
N GLU A 147 -3.85 2.40 -9.95
CA GLU A 147 -4.54 2.59 -11.22
C GLU A 147 -4.05 1.58 -12.25
N LEU A 148 -4.97 1.16 -13.12
CA LEU A 148 -4.65 0.35 -14.29
C LEU A 148 -5.52 0.81 -15.45
N ASP A 149 -4.88 1.42 -16.45
CA ASP A 149 -5.51 2.03 -17.62
C ASP A 149 -6.72 2.90 -17.24
N ASN A 150 -7.93 2.42 -17.54
CA ASN A 150 -9.21 3.11 -17.33
C ASN A 150 -9.91 2.69 -16.03
N ALA A 151 -9.26 1.99 -15.12
CA ALA A 151 -9.80 1.61 -13.82
C ALA A 151 -8.84 1.98 -12.68
N PHE A 152 -9.38 1.96 -11.46
CA PHE A 152 -8.62 2.15 -10.24
C PHE A 152 -9.14 1.24 -9.14
N VAL A 153 -8.27 0.99 -8.16
CA VAL A 153 -8.62 0.41 -6.88
C VAL A 153 -8.34 1.43 -5.78
N PHE A 154 -9.30 1.61 -4.88
CA PHE A 154 -9.11 2.28 -3.60
C PHE A 154 -9.26 1.25 -2.49
N GLN A 155 -8.36 1.27 -1.51
CA GLN A 155 -8.33 0.34 -0.39
C GLN A 155 -8.39 1.11 0.92
N CYS A 156 -9.11 0.59 1.89
CA CYS A 156 -9.15 1.09 3.26
C CYS A 156 -9.01 -0.08 4.23
N SER A 157 -8.03 -0.02 5.13
CA SER A 157 -7.92 -0.93 6.27
C SER A 157 -8.47 -0.27 7.53
N LEU A 158 -9.24 -1.01 8.32
CA LEU A 158 -9.84 -0.58 9.58
C LEU A 158 -9.29 -1.42 10.72
N LEU A 159 -8.75 -0.74 11.72
CA LEU A 159 -8.27 -1.37 12.95
C LEU A 159 -9.45 -1.67 13.89
N VAL A 160 -9.66 -2.94 14.21
CA VAL A 160 -10.79 -3.45 14.99
C VAL A 160 -10.37 -3.89 16.40
N ASP A 161 -9.40 -4.79 16.52
CA ASP A 161 -8.81 -5.28 17.77
C ASP A 161 -7.31 -5.52 17.57
N PHE A 162 -6.58 -4.41 17.47
CA PHE A 162 -5.24 -4.38 16.89
C PHE A 162 -4.13 -4.80 17.86
N ASP A 163 -3.33 -5.78 17.45
CA ASP A 163 -2.17 -6.28 18.20
C ASP A 163 -0.91 -5.47 17.87
N VAL A 164 -0.74 -4.37 18.62
CA VAL A 164 0.41 -3.46 18.49
C VAL A 164 1.73 -4.16 18.81
N GLU A 165 1.74 -5.09 19.76
CA GLU A 165 2.96 -5.77 20.19
C GLU A 165 3.51 -6.65 19.05
N SER A 166 2.64 -7.45 18.43
CA SER A 166 3.02 -8.23 17.24
C SER A 166 3.46 -7.33 16.09
N MET A 167 2.75 -6.21 15.84
CA MET A 167 3.14 -5.27 14.78
C MET A 167 4.57 -4.74 14.97
N VAL A 168 4.94 -4.30 16.18
CA VAL A 168 6.27 -3.74 16.46
C VAL A 168 7.38 -4.79 16.34
N LYS A 169 7.07 -6.07 16.55
CA LYS A 169 8.02 -7.18 16.35
C LYS A 169 8.13 -7.61 14.88
N VAL A 170 7.05 -7.48 14.11
CA VAL A 170 7.00 -7.80 12.68
C VAL A 170 7.68 -6.73 11.83
N LEU A 171 7.36 -5.47 12.08
CA LEU A 171 7.83 -4.34 11.29
C LEU A 171 9.15 -3.80 11.84
N LYS A 172 10.17 -3.69 10.98
CA LYS A 172 11.46 -3.04 11.27
C LYS A 172 11.29 -1.52 11.29
N ILE A 173 10.63 -1.03 12.33
CA ILE A 173 10.49 0.40 12.54
C ILE A 173 11.89 0.97 12.85
N PRO A 174 12.38 1.99 12.12
CA PRO A 174 13.70 2.56 12.34
C PRO A 174 13.70 3.34 13.67
N MET A 175 13.84 2.64 14.80
CA MET A 175 14.15 3.19 16.12
C MET A 175 14.92 2.16 16.97
N GLU A 176 15.82 2.66 17.81
CA GLU A 176 16.78 1.90 18.60
C GLU A 176 16.08 0.96 19.60
N LYS A 177 16.02 -0.34 19.26
CA LYS A 177 15.58 -1.49 20.08
C LYS A 177 14.12 -1.49 20.53
N ILE A 178 13.44 -2.63 20.38
CA ILE A 178 12.11 -2.90 20.94
C ILE A 178 12.16 -2.75 22.47
N SER A 179 11.54 -1.69 22.99
CA SER A 179 11.39 -1.42 24.42
C SER A 179 9.94 -1.05 24.72
N ASP A 180 9.49 -1.12 25.98
CA ASP A 180 8.13 -0.74 26.38
C ASP A 180 7.77 0.70 25.97
N LYS A 181 8.79 1.58 25.88
CA LYS A 181 8.62 2.95 25.38
C LYS A 181 8.21 3.00 23.91
N ASN A 182 8.59 2.00 23.10
CA ASN A 182 8.24 1.94 21.69
C ASN A 182 6.80 1.52 21.48
N ILE A 183 6.31 0.55 22.27
CA ILE A 183 4.91 0.12 22.22
C ILE A 183 4.02 1.30 22.59
N SER A 184 4.31 1.98 23.70
CA SER A 184 3.57 3.18 24.11
C SER A 184 3.60 4.28 23.04
N ALA A 185 4.75 4.53 22.40
CA ALA A 185 4.85 5.54 21.34
C ALA A 185 3.99 5.22 20.10
N VAL A 186 3.76 3.94 19.80
CA VAL A 186 2.87 3.49 18.73
C VAL A 186 1.41 3.58 19.18
N GLU A 187 1.08 3.13 20.39
CA GLU A 187 -0.28 3.21 20.97
C GLU A 187 -0.79 4.65 21.09
N ASP A 188 0.12 5.63 21.19
CA ASP A 188 -0.22 7.06 21.17
C ASP A 188 -0.56 7.59 19.77
N ARG A 189 -0.21 6.84 18.71
CA ARG A 189 -0.42 7.21 17.30
C ARG A 189 -1.52 6.43 16.60
N VAL A 190 -1.93 5.28 17.13
CA VAL A 190 -2.98 4.43 16.54
C VAL A 190 -4.08 4.11 17.54
N THR A 191 -5.28 3.83 17.03
CA THR A 191 -6.42 3.35 17.80
C THR A 191 -7.22 2.35 16.98
N TRP A 192 -8.20 1.68 17.60
CA TRP A 192 -9.00 0.63 16.99
C TRP A 192 -10.39 0.59 17.61
N LEU A 193 -11.36 -0.05 16.94
CA LEU A 193 -12.76 -0.04 17.36
C LEU A 193 -12.97 -0.49 18.81
N LYS A 194 -12.36 -1.61 19.24
CA LYS A 194 -12.50 -2.09 20.62
C LYS A 194 -12.03 -1.07 21.66
N ARG A 195 -10.98 -0.30 21.37
CA ARG A 195 -10.47 0.73 22.27
C ARG A 195 -11.43 1.91 22.38
N GLU A 196 -12.01 2.34 21.27
CA GLU A 196 -12.92 3.49 21.24
C GLU A 196 -14.35 3.13 21.72
N LEU A 197 -14.78 1.88 21.58
CA LEU A 197 -16.13 1.41 21.94
C LEU A 197 -16.19 0.59 23.24
N GLY A 198 -15.04 0.21 23.79
CA GLY A 198 -14.93 -0.67 24.96
C GLY A 198 -15.21 -2.16 24.69
N GLN A 199 -15.64 -2.51 23.48
CA GLN A 199 -15.93 -3.88 23.05
C GLN A 199 -15.69 -4.04 21.55
N VAL A 200 -15.43 -5.27 21.09
CA VAL A 200 -15.32 -5.58 19.66
C VAL A 200 -16.74 -5.63 19.06
N PRO A 201 -17.09 -4.78 18.07
CA PRO A 201 -18.37 -4.90 17.38
C PRO A 201 -18.43 -6.18 16.53
N ASP A 202 -19.62 -6.71 16.32
CA ASP A 202 -19.81 -7.83 15.41
C ASP A 202 -19.35 -7.45 13.99
N MET A 203 -18.60 -8.33 13.34
CA MET A 203 -18.06 -8.06 11.99
C MET A 203 -19.17 -7.74 10.96
N SER A 204 -20.33 -8.38 11.07
CA SER A 204 -21.48 -8.08 10.22
C SER A 204 -21.98 -6.65 10.40
N LYS A 205 -22.04 -6.15 11.64
CA LYS A 205 -22.46 -4.76 11.94
C LYS A 205 -21.49 -3.75 11.36
N ILE A 206 -20.18 -4.04 11.39
CA ILE A 206 -19.16 -3.18 10.78
C ILE A 206 -19.37 -3.12 9.25
N LYS A 207 -19.54 -4.27 8.59
CA LYS A 207 -19.79 -4.35 7.14
C LYS A 207 -21.11 -3.67 6.74
N GLU A 208 -22.17 -3.86 7.52
CA GLU A 208 -23.47 -3.20 7.33
C GLU A 208 -23.36 -1.68 7.45
N ALA A 209 -22.63 -1.17 8.46
CA ALA A 209 -22.39 0.26 8.62
C ALA A 209 -21.63 0.86 7.43
N ILE A 210 -20.63 0.15 6.90
CA ILE A 210 -19.89 0.57 5.69
C ILE A 210 -20.84 0.64 4.48
N CYS A 211 -21.63 -0.41 4.22
CA CYS A 211 -22.60 -0.41 3.12
C CYS A 211 -23.67 0.69 3.27
N ALA A 212 -24.18 0.93 4.48
CA ALA A 212 -25.15 1.99 4.76
C ALA A 212 -24.54 3.39 4.54
N ALA A 213 -23.28 3.59 4.92
CA ALA A 213 -22.57 4.84 4.69
C ALA A 213 -22.35 5.11 3.20
N PHE A 214 -22.00 4.10 2.40
CA PHE A 214 -21.92 4.21 0.94
C PHE A 214 -23.27 4.61 0.32
N ALA A 215 -24.36 4.01 0.76
CA ALA A 215 -25.70 4.39 0.32
C ALA A 215 -26.03 5.84 0.68
N SER A 216 -25.69 6.28 1.90
CA SER A 216 -25.99 7.63 2.38
C SER A 216 -25.12 8.72 1.74
N VAL A 217 -23.83 8.47 1.51
CA VAL A 217 -22.87 9.49 1.07
C VAL A 217 -22.74 9.53 -0.46
N MET A 218 -22.89 8.38 -1.12
CA MET A 218 -22.59 8.24 -2.55
C MET A 218 -23.75 7.67 -3.38
N ASP A 219 -24.92 7.43 -2.78
CA ASP A 219 -26.08 6.79 -3.43
C ASP A 219 -25.72 5.44 -4.09
N MET A 220 -24.85 4.68 -3.41
CA MET A 220 -24.36 3.39 -3.87
C MET A 220 -25.11 2.26 -3.16
N GLN A 221 -25.68 1.36 -3.95
CA GLN A 221 -26.31 0.14 -3.47
C GLN A 221 -25.52 -1.06 -3.97
N PHE A 222 -25.42 -2.09 -3.12
CA PHE A 222 -24.64 -3.28 -3.42
C PHE A 222 -25.50 -4.54 -3.46
N ILE A 223 -25.21 -5.37 -4.46
CA ILE A 223 -25.79 -6.70 -4.62
C ILE A 223 -24.66 -7.71 -4.45
N ARG A 224 -24.85 -8.67 -3.55
CA ARG A 224 -23.91 -9.78 -3.40
C ARG A 224 -23.84 -10.59 -4.67
N ASP A 225 -22.63 -10.92 -5.08
CA ASP A 225 -22.35 -11.77 -6.24
C ASP A 225 -21.02 -12.50 -6.02
N GLU A 226 -20.63 -13.31 -6.98
CA GLU A 226 -19.37 -14.06 -6.96
C GLU A 226 -18.41 -13.57 -8.06
N LEU A 227 -17.24 -14.22 -8.13
CA LEU A 227 -16.33 -14.02 -9.26
C LEU A 227 -16.98 -14.57 -10.52
N ASN A 228 -16.86 -13.85 -11.63
CA ASN A 228 -17.31 -14.39 -12.91
C ASN A 228 -16.28 -15.40 -13.47
N PRO A 229 -16.63 -16.23 -14.47
CA PRO A 229 -15.72 -17.27 -14.99
C PRO A 229 -14.38 -16.74 -15.53
N TRP A 230 -14.36 -15.49 -16.02
CA TRP A 230 -13.13 -14.85 -16.50
C TRP A 230 -12.21 -14.49 -15.33
N GLU A 231 -12.78 -13.93 -14.26
CA GLU A 231 -12.07 -13.61 -13.02
C GLU A 231 -11.54 -14.86 -12.34
N GLU A 232 -12.34 -15.94 -12.27
CA GLU A 232 -11.87 -17.21 -11.72
C GLU A 232 -10.71 -17.81 -12.51
N ALA A 233 -10.76 -17.75 -13.84
CA ALA A 233 -9.69 -18.26 -14.68
C ALA A 233 -8.39 -17.48 -14.47
N LEU A 234 -8.48 -16.14 -14.45
CA LEU A 234 -7.33 -15.28 -14.20
C LEU A 234 -6.79 -15.43 -12.77
N PHE A 235 -7.67 -15.59 -11.77
CA PHE A 235 -7.27 -15.85 -10.39
C PHE A 235 -6.49 -17.16 -10.26
N ARG A 236 -6.95 -18.24 -10.92
CA ARG A 236 -6.22 -19.52 -10.96
C ARG A 236 -4.84 -19.39 -11.58
N GLU A 237 -4.68 -18.55 -12.60
CA GLU A 237 -3.40 -18.26 -13.24
C GLU A 237 -2.47 -17.45 -12.31
N LYS A 238 -3.01 -16.38 -11.71
CA LYS A 238 -2.22 -15.37 -10.98
C LYS A 238 -1.83 -15.79 -9.58
N ARG A 239 -2.65 -16.58 -8.88
CA ARG A 239 -2.42 -16.92 -7.46
C ARG A 239 -1.06 -17.53 -7.17
N MET A 240 -0.53 -18.34 -8.10
CA MET A 240 0.80 -18.95 -7.94
C MET A 240 1.92 -17.91 -7.96
N TYR A 241 1.80 -16.88 -8.82
CA TYR A 241 2.76 -15.79 -8.88
C TYR A 241 2.73 -14.94 -7.60
N PHE A 242 1.55 -14.62 -7.08
CA PHE A 242 1.42 -13.87 -5.83
C PHE A 242 1.86 -14.64 -4.58
N ASN A 243 1.99 -15.96 -4.69
CA ASN A 243 2.56 -16.81 -3.64
C ASN A 243 4.06 -17.10 -3.85
N SER A 244 4.68 -16.52 -4.88
CA SER A 244 6.03 -16.87 -5.28
C SER A 244 7.08 -15.89 -4.72
N PRO A 245 8.33 -16.35 -4.51
CA PRO A 245 9.43 -15.46 -4.12
C PRO A 245 9.66 -14.31 -5.12
N GLU A 246 9.40 -14.55 -6.40
CA GLU A 246 9.54 -13.54 -7.46
C GLU A 246 8.61 -12.32 -7.24
N TRP A 247 7.46 -12.51 -6.59
CA TRP A 247 6.58 -11.39 -6.20
C TRP A 247 6.95 -10.83 -4.83
N ILE A 248 7.07 -11.69 -3.82
CA ILE A 248 7.29 -11.27 -2.43
C ILE A 248 8.63 -10.51 -2.31
N TYR A 249 9.69 -11.05 -2.91
CA TYR A 249 11.04 -10.46 -2.95
C TYR A 249 11.34 -9.75 -4.27
N LYS A 250 10.30 -9.30 -4.99
CA LYS A 250 10.43 -8.50 -6.23
C LYS A 250 11.39 -7.32 -6.05
N VAL A 251 11.33 -6.70 -4.88
CA VAL A 251 12.27 -5.67 -4.43
C VAL A 251 13.13 -6.30 -3.34
N CYS A 252 14.41 -6.50 -3.63
CA CYS A 252 15.37 -7.11 -2.73
C CYS A 252 16.68 -6.33 -2.74
N LEU A 253 17.48 -6.52 -1.68
CA LEU A 253 18.78 -5.89 -1.59
C LEU A 253 19.76 -6.49 -2.62
N PRO A 254 20.69 -5.69 -3.19
CA PRO A 254 21.72 -6.22 -4.08
C PRO A 254 22.57 -7.29 -3.37
N THR A 255 22.68 -8.49 -3.97
CA THR A 255 23.39 -9.65 -3.38
C THR A 255 24.86 -9.76 -3.80
N GLU A 256 25.24 -9.08 -4.86
CA GLU A 256 26.59 -9.12 -5.42
C GLU A 256 27.58 -8.21 -4.65
N ALA A 257 28.85 -8.62 -4.61
CA ALA A 257 29.94 -7.80 -4.05
C ALA A 257 30.02 -6.40 -4.68
N GLY A 258 30.29 -5.39 -3.86
CA GLY A 258 30.41 -3.99 -4.24
C GLY A 258 30.13 -3.08 -3.05
N GLU A 259 30.53 -1.80 -3.15
CA GLU A 259 30.18 -0.82 -2.13
C GLU A 259 28.73 -0.38 -2.35
N ILE A 260 27.89 -0.62 -1.36
CA ILE A 260 26.51 -0.13 -1.31
C ILE A 260 26.52 1.11 -0.42
N LYS A 261 26.11 2.24 -0.98
CA LYS A 261 25.89 3.47 -0.23
C LYS A 261 24.40 3.73 -0.09
N GLU A 262 24.00 4.28 1.04
CA GLU A 262 22.59 4.46 1.40
C GLU A 262 22.29 5.90 1.81
N ALA A 263 21.12 6.40 1.40
CA ALA A 263 20.54 7.61 1.97
C ALA A 263 19.02 7.52 2.06
N CYS A 264 18.46 8.30 2.98
CA CYS A 264 17.03 8.44 3.18
C CYS A 264 16.63 9.92 3.14
N LEU A 265 15.50 10.22 2.51
CA LEU A 265 14.91 11.55 2.46
C LEU A 265 13.41 11.48 2.69
N LYS A 266 12.91 12.27 3.65
CA LYS A 266 11.47 12.39 3.91
C LYS A 266 10.89 13.48 3.03
N THR A 267 9.87 13.13 2.24
CA THR A 267 9.17 14.04 1.33
C THR A 267 7.69 14.18 1.73
N PRO A 268 6.94 15.13 1.15
CA PRO A 268 5.48 15.17 1.29
C PRO A 268 4.77 13.89 0.82
N GLY A 269 5.35 13.14 -0.12
CA GLY A 269 4.80 11.90 -0.66
C GLY A 269 5.18 10.62 0.08
N GLY A 270 6.12 10.70 1.03
CA GLY A 270 6.67 9.54 1.76
C GLY A 270 8.18 9.62 1.95
N LEU A 271 8.74 8.66 2.67
CA LEU A 271 10.16 8.37 2.74
C LEU A 271 10.64 7.77 1.42
N ILE A 272 11.71 8.35 0.87
CA ILE A 272 12.50 7.76 -0.21
C ILE A 272 13.79 7.26 0.40
N ARG A 273 14.13 6.01 0.13
CA ARG A 273 15.40 5.37 0.46
C ARG A 273 16.10 5.00 -0.83
N VAL A 274 17.34 5.41 -0.96
CA VAL A 274 18.22 5.07 -2.08
C VAL A 274 19.30 4.15 -1.57
N LEU A 275 19.47 3.00 -2.21
CA LEU A 275 20.65 2.16 -2.09
C LEU A 275 21.37 2.16 -3.44
N ALA A 276 22.50 2.85 -3.50
CA ALA A 276 23.31 2.99 -4.70
C ALA A 276 24.49 2.02 -4.65
N LYS A 277 24.56 1.08 -5.60
CA LYS A 277 25.72 0.22 -5.79
C LYS A 277 26.71 0.93 -6.70
N VAL A 278 27.92 1.18 -6.21
CA VAL A 278 28.95 1.91 -6.96
C VAL A 278 30.18 1.04 -7.24
N GLU A 279 30.73 1.19 -8.45
CA GLU A 279 32.04 0.66 -8.84
C GLU A 279 33.03 1.82 -8.83
N LEU A 280 33.72 2.04 -7.70
CA LEU A 280 34.61 3.20 -7.53
C LEU A 280 35.74 3.25 -8.56
N LYS A 281 36.29 2.11 -8.97
CA LYS A 281 37.38 2.04 -9.97
C LYS A 281 36.93 2.52 -11.34
N ALA A 282 35.73 2.14 -11.76
CA ALA A 282 35.17 2.57 -13.03
C ALA A 282 34.45 3.93 -12.93
N ARG A 283 34.23 4.43 -11.71
CA ARG A 283 33.41 5.62 -11.41
C ARG A 283 32.01 5.51 -12.02
N VAL A 284 31.35 4.37 -11.79
CA VAL A 284 30.02 4.07 -12.35
C VAL A 284 29.04 3.70 -11.24
N LEU A 285 27.81 4.24 -11.33
CA LEU A 285 26.64 3.73 -10.62
C LEU A 285 26.21 2.43 -11.30
N LYS A 286 26.52 1.28 -10.68
CA LYS A 286 26.19 -0.03 -11.25
C LYS A 286 24.70 -0.28 -11.25
N SER A 287 24.06 0.03 -10.13
CA SER A 287 22.62 -0.05 -9.99
C SER A 287 22.17 0.85 -8.85
N VAL A 288 20.89 1.18 -8.84
CA VAL A 288 20.23 1.83 -7.73
C VAL A 288 18.95 1.08 -7.41
N LEU A 289 18.68 0.94 -6.12
CA LEU A 289 17.39 0.54 -5.59
C LEU A 289 16.77 1.78 -4.93
N ILE A 290 15.60 2.20 -5.43
CA ILE A 290 14.78 3.28 -4.91
C ILE A 290 13.58 2.61 -4.21
N SER A 291 13.63 2.59 -2.89
CA SER A 291 12.62 1.98 -2.03
C SER A 291 11.96 3.04 -1.15
N GLY A 292 10.79 2.76 -0.58
CA GLY A 292 10.11 3.73 0.27
C GLY A 292 8.64 3.43 0.51
N ASP A 293 8.00 4.29 1.28
CA ASP A 293 6.57 4.23 1.61
C ASP A 293 5.71 5.20 0.77
N PHE A 294 6.24 5.66 -0.36
CA PHE A 294 5.54 6.53 -1.30
C PHE A 294 4.52 5.76 -2.15
N PHE A 295 3.64 6.51 -2.83
CA PHE A 295 2.66 5.97 -3.77
C PHE A 295 3.03 6.33 -5.21
N THR A 296 2.57 5.54 -6.17
CA THR A 296 2.78 5.77 -7.60
C THR A 296 1.48 5.54 -8.37
N HIS A 297 1.20 6.36 -9.38
CA HIS A 297 0.09 6.08 -10.31
C HIS A 297 0.41 4.91 -11.25
N ASN A 298 1.63 4.88 -11.77
CA ASN A 298 2.14 3.76 -12.57
C ASN A 298 3.12 2.91 -11.73
N PRO A 299 2.82 1.64 -11.44
CA PRO A 299 3.70 0.71 -10.72
C PRO A 299 5.13 0.62 -11.26
N SER A 300 5.31 0.74 -12.58
CA SER A 300 6.59 0.59 -13.26
C SER A 300 7.51 1.80 -13.16
N ILE A 301 6.99 2.95 -12.71
CA ILE A 301 7.70 4.24 -12.83
C ILE A 301 9.06 4.24 -12.13
N ILE A 302 9.18 3.57 -11.00
CA ILE A 302 10.44 3.46 -10.26
C ILE A 302 11.39 2.48 -10.93
N PHE A 303 10.90 1.29 -11.30
CA PHE A 303 11.73 0.25 -11.93
C PHE A 303 12.34 0.73 -13.26
N GLU A 304 11.57 1.50 -14.03
CA GLU A 304 12.04 2.14 -15.26
C GLU A 304 13.10 3.23 -14.99
N LEU A 305 12.98 4.00 -13.90
CA LEU A 305 13.99 4.98 -13.50
C LEU A 305 15.29 4.28 -13.06
N GLU A 306 15.21 3.24 -12.23
CA GLU A 306 16.35 2.43 -11.81
C GLU A 306 17.08 1.83 -13.02
N ALA A 307 16.34 1.29 -13.99
CA ALA A 307 16.89 0.74 -15.21
C ALA A 307 17.63 1.79 -16.05
N ARG A 308 17.14 3.04 -16.09
CA ARG A 308 17.81 4.16 -16.79
C ARG A 308 19.07 4.64 -16.09
N LEU A 309 19.13 4.49 -14.77
CA LEU A 309 20.29 4.87 -13.95
C LEU A 309 21.36 3.76 -13.90
N LYS A 310 21.05 2.56 -14.39
CA LYS A 310 21.99 1.43 -14.45
C LYS A 310 23.21 1.76 -15.31
N ASP A 311 24.38 1.40 -14.79
CA ASP A 311 25.69 1.65 -15.40
C ASP A 311 25.93 3.13 -15.77
N CYS A 312 25.28 4.06 -15.06
CA CYS A 312 25.47 5.50 -15.30
C CYS A 312 26.83 5.98 -14.77
N PRO A 313 27.63 6.73 -15.56
CA PRO A 313 28.84 7.37 -15.07
C PRO A 313 28.56 8.30 -13.88
N LEU A 314 29.45 8.30 -12.87
CA LEU A 314 29.45 9.21 -11.72
C LEU A 314 30.15 10.55 -12.04
N GLU A 315 30.29 10.89 -13.32
CA GLU A 315 30.97 12.10 -13.78
C GLU A 315 29.96 13.13 -14.26
N GLY A 316 30.16 14.39 -13.83
CA GLY A 316 29.25 15.50 -14.10
C GLY A 316 27.88 15.29 -13.47
N ASP A 317 26.86 15.91 -14.07
CA ASP A 317 25.49 15.92 -13.58
C ASP A 317 24.59 14.89 -14.30
N ARG A 318 25.19 13.83 -14.86
CA ARG A 318 24.47 12.90 -15.75
C ARG A 318 23.32 12.16 -15.05
N ILE A 319 23.49 11.82 -13.76
CA ILE A 319 22.44 11.21 -12.95
C ILE A 319 21.27 12.19 -12.80
N GLU A 320 21.57 13.43 -12.46
CA GLU A 320 20.57 14.50 -12.32
C GLU A 320 19.85 14.78 -13.65
N GLU A 321 20.57 14.82 -14.77
CA GLU A 321 19.98 14.97 -16.10
C GLU A 321 18.98 13.86 -16.43
N ILE A 322 19.33 12.60 -16.15
CA ILE A 322 18.43 11.45 -16.34
C ILE A 322 17.18 11.59 -15.48
N VAL A 323 17.34 11.90 -14.18
CA VAL A 323 16.20 12.07 -13.26
C VAL A 323 15.28 13.20 -13.72
N ARG A 324 15.83 14.37 -14.05
CA ARG A 324 15.05 15.53 -14.53
C ARG A 324 14.30 15.22 -15.82
N ALA A 325 14.99 14.64 -16.80
CA ALA A 325 14.40 14.28 -18.07
C ALA A 325 13.25 13.27 -17.88
N TYR A 326 13.44 12.32 -16.96
CA TYR A 326 12.45 11.30 -16.66
C TYR A 326 11.19 11.87 -15.99
N PHE A 327 11.35 12.67 -14.92
CA PHE A 327 10.21 13.34 -14.26
C PHE A 327 9.50 14.34 -15.18
N LYS A 328 10.22 14.95 -16.14
CA LYS A 328 9.61 15.80 -17.17
C LYS A 328 8.80 15.00 -18.19
N ALA A 329 9.26 13.80 -18.56
CA ALA A 329 8.55 12.93 -19.50
C ALA A 329 7.31 12.29 -18.87
N TYR A 330 7.36 12.04 -17.56
CA TYR A 330 6.30 11.38 -16.80
C TYR A 330 5.90 12.24 -15.58
N PRO A 331 5.24 13.38 -15.81
CA PRO A 331 4.84 14.27 -14.72
C PRO A 331 3.84 13.59 -13.79
N ASP A 332 3.89 14.00 -12.52
CA ASP A 332 2.94 13.66 -11.46
C ASP A 332 2.81 12.18 -11.12
N GLN A 333 3.67 11.29 -11.64
CA GLN A 333 3.55 9.84 -11.41
C GLN A 333 3.83 9.36 -9.99
N ILE A 334 4.55 10.16 -9.19
CA ILE A 334 4.91 9.84 -7.80
C ILE A 334 4.42 10.99 -6.91
N PRO A 335 3.15 10.96 -6.46
CA PRO A 335 2.53 12.12 -5.84
C PRO A 335 3.27 12.57 -4.58
N GLY A 336 3.72 13.83 -4.55
CA GLY A 336 4.44 14.41 -3.41
C GLY A 336 5.94 14.11 -3.38
N VAL A 337 6.49 13.53 -4.45
CA VAL A 337 7.93 13.35 -4.67
C VAL A 337 8.33 14.12 -5.94
N SER A 338 9.33 14.99 -5.83
CA SER A 338 9.87 15.74 -6.96
C SER A 338 11.18 15.13 -7.50
N ALA A 339 11.56 15.52 -8.72
CA ALA A 339 12.87 15.20 -9.29
C ALA A 339 14.01 15.64 -8.35
N GLN A 340 13.88 16.83 -7.76
CA GLN A 340 14.87 17.39 -6.85
C GLN A 340 15.02 16.56 -5.57
N ASP A 341 13.94 15.95 -5.06
CA ASP A 341 14.00 15.06 -3.90
C ASP A 341 14.81 13.81 -4.23
N VAL A 342 14.55 13.18 -5.38
CA VAL A 342 15.28 11.99 -5.84
C VAL A 342 16.75 12.32 -6.09
N GLU A 343 17.05 13.44 -6.77
CA GLU A 343 18.42 13.94 -6.97
C GLU A 343 19.15 14.15 -5.64
N SER A 344 18.50 14.81 -4.68
CA SER A 344 19.10 15.12 -3.38
C SER A 344 19.40 13.85 -2.59
N CYS A 345 18.51 12.85 -2.66
CA CYS A 345 18.69 11.55 -2.02
C CYS A 345 19.83 10.75 -2.67
N LEU A 346 19.85 10.65 -4.02
CA LEU A 346 20.94 10.04 -4.79
C LEU A 346 22.29 10.68 -4.49
N ARG A 347 22.36 12.01 -4.50
CA ARG A 347 23.60 12.73 -4.20
C ARG A 347 24.06 12.49 -2.76
N SER A 348 23.13 12.42 -1.82
CA SER A 348 23.46 12.13 -0.42
C SER A 348 23.98 10.71 -0.25
N ALA A 349 23.42 9.74 -0.98
CA ALA A 349 23.91 8.36 -0.99
C ALA A 349 25.30 8.28 -1.65
N LEU A 350 25.58 9.04 -2.69
CA LEU A 350 26.83 8.91 -3.46
C LEU A 350 28.05 9.63 -2.84
N ARG A 351 27.82 10.53 -1.88
CA ARG A 351 28.90 11.14 -1.06
C ARG A 351 29.66 10.07 -0.30
#